data_AF-A0A1M5LRC2-F1
#
_entry.id   AF-A0A1M5LRC2-F1
#
_cell.length_a   1.000
_cell.length_b   1.000
_cell.length_c   1.000
_cell.angle_alpha   90.00
_cell.angle_beta   90.00
_cell.angle_gamma   90.00
#
_symmetry.space_group_name_H-M   'P 1'
#
loop_
_entity.id
_entity.type
_entity.pdbx_description
1 polymer ?
#
loop_
_entity_poly.entity_id
_entity_poly.type
_entity_poly.pdbx_seq_one_letter_code
_entity_poly.pdbx_strand_id
1 'polypeptide(L)'
;MSTCVGTIDEDRAPETTTLVTIQGARAGEKTASLMVGFAPNGSVVGVHNDTAAGRWWQYDVDPLPNGDLLVATTEPGITVVERVDPATGEHVEVTRLEHVEDAHDVDYLGDGEFATVDKGDERNRVVIYDESGELVWQWRFGNHTDRFPRDGGGPYGKDWTHVNDVDQIGDDTLLVSVRNFDQVIAIDRSTKAVKWTLGADDEHDVLNEQHNPDFIEGADGRATVLVADSENDRVVEYSRTADGEWERTWSLSGGGLHEPRDADRLPNGNTLVTDRRGHRVLEVTPRGEVVWEVYTPWQPYDAERVGTARGSDGPTMRQVGAEGDQTMTGGTSFDTAAIEACYEYLTGVERDRLVPEDELWGTGGELGDAGTVTPGGAGADGDSAGNDGDAGTDRAWTTVPDESIVETPGLGVPAALTALAAAVALAALVAVRRRP
;
A
#
# COMPACT_ATOMS: atom_id res chain seq x y z
N MET A 1 -27.54 1.56 -3.01
CA MET A 1 -26.20 1.35 -2.44
C MET A 1 -25.78 2.66 -1.83
N SER A 2 -25.21 2.64 -0.62
CA SER A 2 -24.47 3.76 -0.07
C SER A 2 -23.30 4.09 -0.99
N THR A 3 -23.01 5.37 -1.17
CA THR A 3 -21.88 5.81 -1.99
C THR A 3 -20.57 5.23 -1.43
N CYS A 4 -19.67 4.80 -2.31
CA CYS A 4 -18.41 4.12 -1.98
C CYS A 4 -18.53 2.71 -1.37
N VAL A 5 -19.73 2.13 -1.25
CA VAL A 5 -19.89 0.80 -0.62
C VAL A 5 -20.16 -0.25 -1.68
N GLY A 6 -19.33 -1.29 -1.68
CA GLY A 6 -19.49 -2.49 -2.49
C GLY A 6 -20.09 -3.64 -1.67
N THR A 7 -19.46 -4.79 -1.75
CA THR A 7 -19.85 -6.02 -1.07
C THR A 7 -19.66 -5.89 0.44
N ILE A 8 -20.69 -6.24 1.23
CA ILE A 8 -20.58 -6.37 2.68
C ILE A 8 -21.33 -7.64 3.07
N ASP A 9 -20.59 -8.65 3.52
CA ASP A 9 -21.18 -9.81 4.18
C ASP A 9 -21.39 -9.48 5.66
N GLU A 10 -22.65 -9.34 6.09
CA GLU A 10 -22.96 -8.91 7.46
C GLU A 10 -22.43 -9.85 8.56
N ASP A 11 -22.22 -11.14 8.25
CA ASP A 11 -21.71 -12.13 9.21
C ASP A 11 -20.18 -12.22 9.22
N ARG A 12 -19.51 -11.62 8.21
CA ARG A 12 -18.05 -11.69 8.00
C ARG A 12 -17.40 -10.33 7.78
N ALA A 13 -18.15 -9.25 7.99
CA ALA A 13 -17.65 -7.89 7.92
C ALA A 13 -16.54 -7.65 8.96
N PRO A 14 -15.69 -6.64 8.75
CA PRO A 14 -14.73 -6.19 9.74
C PRO A 14 -15.40 -5.91 11.09
N GLU A 15 -14.65 -6.04 12.18
CA GLU A 15 -15.14 -5.57 13.49
C GLU A 15 -14.81 -4.10 13.74
N THR A 16 -13.79 -3.57 13.06
CA THR A 16 -13.23 -2.23 13.25
C THR A 16 -13.07 -1.47 11.93
N THR A 17 -12.78 -0.19 12.04
CA THR A 17 -12.52 0.72 10.93
C THR A 17 -11.32 0.26 10.10
N THR A 18 -11.41 0.43 8.78
CA THR A 18 -10.28 0.30 7.85
C THR A 18 -9.87 1.69 7.40
N LEU A 19 -8.61 2.04 7.62
CA LEU A 19 -7.96 3.26 7.12
C LEU A 19 -7.51 3.00 5.70
N VAL A 20 -7.64 4.00 4.83
CA VAL A 20 -7.23 3.89 3.43
C VAL A 20 -6.59 5.20 2.99
N THR A 21 -5.40 5.12 2.40
CA THR A 21 -4.80 6.24 1.69
C THR A 21 -5.18 6.23 0.22
N ILE A 22 -5.32 7.42 -0.34
CA ILE A 22 -5.61 7.64 -1.74
C ILE A 22 -4.60 8.65 -2.25
N GLN A 23 -3.77 8.20 -3.19
CA GLN A 23 -2.59 8.93 -3.66
C GLN A 23 -2.92 10.32 -4.16
N GLY A 24 -4.06 10.46 -4.84
CA GLY A 24 -4.54 11.75 -5.34
C GLY A 24 -4.05 12.05 -6.76
N ALA A 25 -4.05 11.06 -7.64
CA ALA A 25 -3.80 11.20 -9.07
C ALA A 25 -4.91 10.52 -9.89
N ARG A 26 -5.29 11.10 -11.02
CA ARG A 26 -6.19 10.48 -12.02
C ARG A 26 -5.75 10.88 -13.42
N ALA A 27 -5.46 9.92 -14.30
CA ALA A 27 -5.15 10.21 -15.71
C ALA A 27 -4.02 11.24 -15.91
N GLY A 28 -3.06 11.29 -14.99
CA GLY A 28 -1.99 12.29 -14.97
C GLY A 28 -2.38 13.68 -14.48
N GLU A 29 -3.63 13.88 -14.07
CA GLU A 29 -4.07 15.06 -13.37
C GLU A 29 -4.00 14.85 -11.86
N LYS A 30 -3.68 15.94 -11.15
CA LYS A 30 -3.70 15.95 -9.69
C LYS A 30 -5.15 15.97 -9.20
N THR A 31 -5.49 15.07 -8.28
CA THR A 31 -6.74 15.08 -7.52
C THR A 31 -6.45 15.31 -6.03
N ALA A 32 -7.48 15.31 -5.17
CA ALA A 32 -7.27 15.39 -3.73
C ALA A 32 -6.47 14.16 -3.24
N SER A 33 -5.45 14.41 -2.42
CA SER A 33 -4.73 13.43 -1.60
C SER A 33 -5.59 13.19 -0.37
N LEU A 34 -6.04 11.96 -0.15
CA LEU A 34 -7.02 11.66 0.90
C LEU A 34 -6.53 10.55 1.82
N MET A 35 -6.92 10.64 3.08
CA MET A 35 -6.96 9.51 4.00
C MET A 35 -8.40 9.34 4.48
N VAL A 36 -8.91 8.12 4.49
CA VAL A 36 -10.32 7.83 4.74
C VAL A 36 -10.45 6.72 5.77
N GLY A 37 -11.30 6.92 6.78
CA GLY A 37 -11.74 5.84 7.66
C GLY A 37 -13.06 5.25 7.16
N PHE A 38 -13.10 3.95 6.87
CA PHE A 38 -14.30 3.21 6.53
C PHE A 38 -14.73 2.31 7.68
N ALA A 39 -15.96 2.50 8.17
CA ALA A 39 -16.55 1.65 9.20
C ALA A 39 -16.79 0.22 8.66
N PRO A 40 -16.98 -0.78 9.54
CA PRO A 40 -17.34 -2.15 9.17
C PRO A 40 -18.42 -2.31 8.09
N ASN A 41 -19.45 -1.48 8.11
CA ASN A 41 -20.54 -1.49 7.13
C ASN A 41 -20.23 -0.75 5.82
N GLY A 42 -18.97 -0.35 5.61
CA GLY A 42 -18.46 0.42 4.47
C GLY A 42 -18.78 1.92 4.52
N SER A 43 -19.51 2.41 5.51
CA SER A 43 -19.80 3.84 5.61
C SER A 43 -18.55 4.64 6.02
N VAL A 44 -18.40 5.84 5.47
CA VAL A 44 -17.26 6.71 5.79
C VAL A 44 -17.40 7.25 7.20
N VAL A 45 -16.40 7.03 8.05
CA VAL A 45 -16.24 7.63 9.39
C VAL A 45 -15.81 9.09 9.26
N GLY A 46 -14.78 9.34 8.46
CA GLY A 46 -14.27 10.67 8.12
C GLY A 46 -13.26 10.65 6.98
N VAL A 47 -12.88 11.83 6.54
CA VAL A 47 -11.96 12.06 5.42
C VAL A 47 -11.01 13.18 5.79
N HIS A 48 -9.72 12.92 5.69
CA HIS A 48 -8.69 13.95 5.65
C HIS A 48 -8.40 14.31 4.21
N ASN A 49 -8.46 15.61 3.92
CA ASN A 49 -8.03 16.13 2.64
C ASN A 49 -6.68 16.83 2.79
N ASP A 50 -5.61 16.04 2.70
CA ASP A 50 -4.25 16.51 2.95
C ASP A 50 -3.76 17.49 1.88
N THR A 51 -4.42 17.52 0.71
CA THR A 51 -4.19 18.59 -0.27
C THR A 51 -4.50 19.97 0.32
N ALA A 52 -5.46 20.09 1.25
CA ALA A 52 -5.73 21.35 1.96
C ALA A 52 -4.59 21.74 2.92
N ALA A 53 -3.85 20.76 3.43
CA ALA A 53 -2.64 20.95 4.23
C ALA A 53 -1.37 21.18 3.39
N GLY A 54 -1.49 21.23 2.05
CA GLY A 54 -0.38 21.44 1.13
C GLY A 54 0.36 20.14 0.75
N ARG A 55 -0.18 18.97 1.11
CA ARG A 55 0.35 17.68 0.69
C ARG A 55 0.03 17.37 -0.76
N TRP A 56 0.98 16.70 -1.40
CA TRP A 56 0.93 16.37 -2.80
C TRP A 56 0.48 14.92 -2.99
N TRP A 57 1.22 13.92 -2.56
CA TRP A 57 0.81 12.51 -2.63
C TRP A 57 0.57 11.93 -1.25
N GLN A 58 -0.42 11.04 -1.12
CA GLN A 58 -0.55 10.14 0.02
C GLN A 58 -0.01 8.77 -0.35
N TYR A 59 0.77 8.16 0.53
CA TYR A 59 1.28 6.83 0.29
C TYR A 59 0.87 5.90 1.41
N ASP A 60 1.62 5.90 2.50
CA ASP A 60 1.51 4.92 3.57
C ASP A 60 0.82 5.51 4.82
N VAL A 61 0.07 4.67 5.55
CA VAL A 61 -0.53 5.00 6.84
C VAL A 61 -0.41 3.86 7.82
N ASP A 62 0.21 4.13 8.96
CA ASP A 62 0.73 3.05 9.78
C ASP A 62 0.41 3.29 11.29
N PRO A 63 -0.36 2.42 11.97
CA PRO A 63 -0.76 2.62 13.36
C PRO A 63 0.41 2.63 14.36
N LEU A 64 0.51 3.65 15.22
CA LEU A 64 1.53 3.73 16.27
C LEU A 64 1.03 3.23 17.65
N PRO A 65 1.87 2.61 18.49
CA PRO A 65 1.51 2.14 19.83
C PRO A 65 0.94 3.20 20.77
N ASN A 66 1.20 4.48 20.51
CA ASN A 66 0.68 5.60 21.30
C ASN A 66 -0.70 6.08 20.84
N GLY A 67 -1.31 5.45 19.83
CA GLY A 67 -2.64 5.78 19.32
C GLY A 67 -2.67 6.75 18.13
N ASP A 68 -1.53 7.31 17.74
CA ASP A 68 -1.42 8.15 16.54
C ASP A 68 -1.26 7.27 15.28
N LEU A 69 -1.45 7.88 14.11
CA LEU A 69 -1.05 7.34 12.82
C LEU A 69 0.30 7.93 12.43
N LEU A 70 1.17 7.11 11.87
CA LEU A 70 2.33 7.54 11.11
C LEU A 70 1.95 7.59 9.63
N VAL A 71 2.41 8.61 8.91
CA VAL A 71 1.98 8.82 7.53
C VAL A 71 3.17 9.23 6.66
N ALA A 72 3.39 8.53 5.55
CA ALA A 72 4.26 8.99 4.48
C ALA A 72 3.46 9.79 3.45
N THR A 73 3.86 11.04 3.26
CA THR A 73 3.25 11.96 2.31
C THR A 73 4.31 12.85 1.67
N THR A 74 3.94 13.73 0.75
CA THR A 74 4.92 14.60 0.06
C THR A 74 4.48 16.05 0.06
N GLU A 75 5.46 16.95 0.08
CA GLU A 75 5.34 18.32 -0.44
C GLU A 75 6.09 18.36 -1.79
N PRO A 76 5.89 19.37 -2.66
CA PRO A 76 6.62 19.43 -3.92
C PRO A 76 8.15 19.33 -3.75
N GLY A 77 8.72 18.18 -4.15
CA GLY A 77 10.15 17.89 -4.13
C GLY A 77 10.72 17.32 -2.83
N ILE A 78 9.89 17.07 -1.81
CA ILE A 78 10.34 16.43 -0.57
C ILE A 78 9.28 15.47 -0.01
N THR A 79 9.75 14.47 0.72
CA THR A 79 8.91 13.65 1.60
C THR A 79 8.64 14.37 2.91
N VAL A 80 7.43 14.19 3.42
CA VAL A 80 6.98 14.62 4.75
C VAL A 80 6.46 13.40 5.48
N VAL A 81 6.97 13.18 6.68
CA VAL A 81 6.47 12.17 7.61
C VAL A 81 5.64 12.89 8.66
N GLU A 82 4.44 12.41 8.92
CA GLU A 82 3.52 13.04 9.86
C GLU A 82 3.03 12.06 10.91
N ARG A 83 2.80 12.59 12.11
CA ARG A 83 1.98 11.93 13.11
C ARG A 83 0.61 12.59 13.09
N VAL A 84 -0.45 11.79 12.99
CA VAL A 84 -1.83 12.26 12.89
C VAL A 84 -2.65 11.64 14.03
N ASP A 85 -3.40 12.45 14.77
CA ASP A 85 -4.37 11.95 15.75
C ASP A 85 -5.63 11.46 15.00
N PRO A 86 -5.92 10.14 14.98
CA PRO A 86 -7.05 9.61 14.22
C PRO A 86 -8.43 10.00 14.80
N ALA A 87 -8.50 10.50 16.03
CA ALA A 87 -9.75 10.91 16.68
C ALA A 87 -10.18 12.34 16.29
N THR A 88 -9.22 13.22 16.06
CA THR A 88 -9.45 14.64 15.77
C THR A 88 -9.08 15.03 14.36
N GLY A 89 -8.16 14.29 13.77
CA GLY A 89 -7.56 14.58 12.50
C GLY A 89 -6.40 15.56 12.52
N GLU A 90 -5.92 15.94 13.70
CA GLU A 90 -4.84 16.90 13.84
C GLU A 90 -3.49 16.28 13.44
N HIS A 91 -2.72 16.99 12.60
CA HIS A 91 -1.31 16.67 12.37
C HIS A 91 -0.50 17.09 13.61
N VAL A 92 -0.31 16.15 14.54
CA VAL A 92 0.32 16.41 15.84
C VAL A 92 1.81 16.71 15.69
N GLU A 93 2.45 16.12 14.68
CA GLU A 93 3.85 16.33 14.35
C GLU A 93 4.08 16.25 12.84
N VAL A 94 4.97 17.09 12.31
CA VAL A 94 5.29 17.17 10.88
C VAL A 94 6.80 17.27 10.69
N THR A 95 7.40 16.20 10.20
CA THR A 95 8.84 16.10 9.94
C THR A 95 9.09 16.16 8.45
N ARG A 96 9.76 17.23 8.01
CA ARG A 96 10.14 17.43 6.60
C ARG A 96 11.50 16.81 6.34
N LEU A 97 11.52 15.76 5.54
CA LEU A 97 12.76 15.11 5.14
C LEU A 97 13.33 15.86 3.93
N GLU A 98 13.97 17.01 4.14
CA GLU A 98 14.51 17.90 3.09
C GLU A 98 15.49 17.22 2.11
N HIS A 99 15.91 16.00 2.42
CA HIS A 99 16.84 15.22 1.64
C HIS A 99 16.24 13.93 1.11
N VAL A 100 14.96 13.65 1.31
CA VAL A 100 14.24 12.51 0.72
C VAL A 100 13.23 13.08 -0.27
N GLU A 101 13.29 12.64 -1.53
CA GLU A 101 12.50 13.28 -2.60
C GLU A 101 11.11 12.65 -2.72
N ASP A 102 11.04 11.32 -2.73
CA ASP A 102 9.83 10.54 -2.93
C ASP A 102 9.95 9.22 -2.16
N ALA A 103 9.50 9.23 -0.90
CA ALA A 103 9.28 8.04 -0.12
C ALA A 103 7.85 7.58 -0.30
N HIS A 104 7.68 6.31 -0.60
CA HIS A 104 6.37 5.67 -0.74
C HIS A 104 5.94 4.98 0.56
N ASP A 105 6.79 4.98 1.58
CA ASP A 105 6.58 4.20 2.79
C ASP A 105 7.38 4.74 3.99
N VAL A 106 6.91 4.52 5.22
CA VAL A 106 7.60 4.84 6.46
C VAL A 106 7.22 3.89 7.62
N ASP A 107 8.18 3.15 8.16
CA ASP A 107 7.96 2.29 9.32
C ASP A 107 8.61 2.83 10.61
N TYR A 108 7.94 2.69 11.75
CA TYR A 108 8.45 3.10 13.07
C TYR A 108 9.24 1.99 13.76
N LEU A 109 10.52 2.26 13.98
CA LEU A 109 11.49 1.30 14.51
C LEU A 109 11.58 1.25 16.05
N GLY A 110 10.82 2.10 16.74
CA GLY A 110 10.99 2.31 18.18
C GLY A 110 11.92 3.48 18.52
N ASP A 111 11.87 3.93 19.77
CA ASP A 111 12.73 4.99 20.33
C ASP A 111 12.80 6.31 19.51
N GLY A 112 11.73 6.65 18.78
CA GLY A 112 11.69 7.85 17.94
C GLY A 112 12.42 7.71 16.60
N GLU A 113 12.84 6.50 16.19
CA GLU A 113 13.44 6.26 14.88
C GLU A 113 12.39 5.75 13.87
N PHE A 114 12.55 6.17 12.61
CA PHE A 114 11.70 5.77 11.49
C PHE A 114 12.56 5.34 10.30
N ALA A 115 12.25 4.20 9.69
CA ALA A 115 12.79 3.79 8.40
C ALA A 115 11.95 4.38 7.27
N THR A 116 12.59 4.71 6.15
CA THR A 116 11.88 5.10 4.92
C THR A 116 12.77 4.86 3.71
N VAL A 117 12.17 4.90 2.52
CA VAL A 117 12.85 4.75 1.23
C VAL A 117 13.03 6.09 0.54
N ASP A 118 14.02 6.21 -0.33
CA ASP A 118 14.20 7.39 -1.17
C ASP A 118 14.45 6.92 -2.60
N LYS A 119 13.36 6.84 -3.35
CA LYS A 119 13.33 6.49 -4.77
C LYS A 119 13.98 7.55 -5.66
N GLY A 120 14.04 8.80 -5.20
CA GLY A 120 14.35 9.99 -6.01
C GLY A 120 15.54 9.82 -6.97
N ASP A 121 15.54 10.62 -8.04
CA ASP A 121 16.56 10.56 -9.09
C ASP A 121 17.98 10.66 -8.46
N GLU A 122 18.85 9.74 -8.86
CA GLU A 122 20.22 9.57 -8.30
C GLU A 122 20.30 9.22 -6.79
N ARG A 123 19.19 9.05 -6.07
CA ARG A 123 19.16 8.76 -4.62
C ARG A 123 19.22 7.28 -4.31
N ASN A 124 18.19 6.54 -4.75
CA ASN A 124 18.03 5.08 -4.65
C ASN A 124 18.65 4.51 -3.35
N ARG A 125 17.92 4.63 -2.23
CA ARG A 125 18.41 4.25 -0.90
C ARG A 125 17.30 3.92 0.09
N VAL A 126 17.69 3.25 1.16
CA VAL A 126 16.91 3.07 2.40
C VAL A 126 17.61 3.86 3.50
N VAL A 127 16.84 4.57 4.32
CA VAL A 127 17.36 5.53 5.30
C VAL A 127 16.60 5.43 6.60
N ILE A 128 17.25 5.75 7.72
CA ILE A 128 16.62 5.85 9.03
C ILE A 128 16.85 7.25 9.55
N TYR A 129 15.79 7.88 10.01
CA TYR A 129 15.78 9.18 10.65
C TYR A 129 15.35 9.06 12.11
N ASP A 130 15.83 9.97 12.95
CA ASP A 130 15.24 10.18 14.27
C ASP A 130 14.06 11.16 14.21
N GLU A 131 13.35 11.32 15.34
CA GLU A 131 12.20 12.21 15.50
C GLU A 131 12.52 13.68 15.19
N SER A 132 13.79 14.08 15.25
CA SER A 132 14.22 15.43 14.89
C SER A 132 14.41 15.63 13.38
N GLY A 133 14.33 14.55 12.59
CA GLY A 133 14.61 14.52 11.16
C GLY A 133 16.11 14.40 10.84
N GLU A 134 16.96 13.98 11.78
CA GLU A 134 18.38 13.73 11.53
C GLU A 134 18.58 12.33 10.94
N LEU A 135 19.37 12.23 9.86
CA LEU A 135 19.72 10.95 9.24
C LEU A 135 20.72 10.18 10.12
N VAL A 136 20.30 9.06 10.70
CA VAL A 136 21.14 8.23 11.60
C VAL A 136 21.69 6.97 10.92
N TRP A 137 21.05 6.49 9.87
CA TRP A 137 21.53 5.32 9.10
C TRP A 137 21.16 5.44 7.61
N GLN A 138 21.98 4.84 6.74
CA GLN A 138 21.70 4.77 5.30
C GLN A 138 22.24 3.49 4.67
N TRP A 139 21.53 3.01 3.65
CA TRP A 139 21.95 1.94 2.75
C TRP A 139 21.66 2.37 1.31
N ARG A 140 22.64 2.23 0.40
CA ARG A 140 22.57 2.80 -0.96
C ARG A 140 22.71 1.70 -2.00
N PHE A 141 21.74 1.56 -2.89
CA PHE A 141 21.77 0.57 -3.97
C PHE A 141 23.01 0.71 -4.87
N GLY A 142 23.49 1.95 -5.10
CA GLY A 142 24.70 2.22 -5.88
C GLY A 142 26.01 1.64 -5.30
N ASN A 143 26.02 1.16 -4.05
CA ASN A 143 27.14 0.44 -3.44
C ASN A 143 27.07 -1.08 -3.65
N HIS A 144 25.98 -1.59 -4.22
CA HIS A 144 25.66 -3.00 -4.39
C HIS A 144 25.41 -3.35 -5.86
N THR A 145 26.17 -2.74 -6.77
CA THR A 145 25.97 -2.94 -8.21
C THR A 145 26.33 -4.33 -8.72
N ASP A 146 26.92 -5.16 -7.86
CA ASP A 146 27.09 -6.60 -8.08
C ASP A 146 25.75 -7.36 -8.00
N ARG A 147 24.77 -6.82 -7.26
CA ARG A 147 23.41 -7.36 -7.12
C ARG A 147 22.39 -6.57 -7.94
N PHE A 148 22.57 -5.26 -8.01
CA PHE A 148 21.73 -4.35 -8.79
C PHE A 148 22.57 -3.78 -9.94
N PRO A 149 22.70 -4.49 -11.07
CA PRO A 149 23.45 -3.98 -12.21
C PRO A 149 22.81 -2.70 -12.76
N ARG A 150 23.62 -1.79 -13.31
CA ARG A 150 23.12 -0.48 -13.80
C ARG A 150 22.31 -0.55 -15.09
N ASP A 151 22.39 -1.68 -15.77
CA ASP A 151 21.61 -2.02 -16.96
C ASP A 151 20.44 -2.96 -16.65
N GLY A 152 20.23 -3.30 -15.37
CA GLY A 152 19.05 -4.00 -14.86
C GLY A 152 18.05 -3.04 -14.21
N GLY A 153 16.85 -3.56 -13.97
CA GLY A 153 15.67 -2.81 -13.58
C GLY A 153 15.39 -1.57 -14.42
N GLY A 154 15.16 -0.43 -13.76
CA GLY A 154 14.80 0.82 -14.42
C GLY A 154 16.00 1.67 -14.90
N PRO A 155 15.76 2.86 -15.48
CA PRO A 155 16.83 3.72 -15.96
C PRO A 155 17.78 4.21 -14.86
N TYR A 156 19.04 3.76 -14.87
CA TYR A 156 20.06 4.18 -13.90
C TYR A 156 20.22 5.71 -13.81
N GLY A 157 20.23 6.22 -12.57
CA GLY A 157 20.32 7.66 -12.28
C GLY A 157 18.99 8.39 -12.34
N LYS A 158 17.91 7.70 -12.70
CA LYS A 158 16.53 8.18 -12.56
C LYS A 158 15.75 7.21 -11.68
N ASP A 159 14.61 6.75 -12.18
CA ASP A 159 13.79 5.70 -11.61
C ASP A 159 14.43 4.31 -11.77
N TRP A 160 15.58 4.11 -11.13
CA TRP A 160 16.40 2.91 -11.31
C TRP A 160 15.85 1.73 -10.53
N THR A 161 15.75 1.87 -9.21
CA THR A 161 15.28 0.78 -8.34
C THR A 161 13.79 0.84 -8.09
N HIS A 162 13.20 2.04 -8.17
CA HIS A 162 11.85 2.34 -7.71
C HIS A 162 11.58 1.69 -6.35
N VAL A 163 12.54 1.84 -5.42
CA VAL A 163 12.38 1.30 -4.07
C VAL A 163 11.17 1.98 -3.44
N ASN A 164 10.16 1.18 -3.09
CA ASN A 164 8.81 1.67 -2.78
C ASN A 164 8.33 1.31 -1.38
N ASP A 165 9.09 0.52 -0.63
CA ASP A 165 8.63 -0.03 0.64
C ASP A 165 9.80 -0.43 1.56
N VAL A 166 9.63 -0.26 2.87
CA VAL A 166 10.53 -0.71 3.94
C VAL A 166 9.86 -1.00 5.29
N ASP A 167 9.76 -2.30 5.63
CA ASP A 167 9.33 -2.72 6.96
C ASP A 167 10.45 -3.24 7.85
N GLN A 168 10.35 -3.01 9.17
CA GLN A 168 11.16 -3.72 10.15
C GLN A 168 10.68 -5.16 10.35
N ILE A 169 11.58 -6.12 10.13
CA ILE A 169 11.36 -7.53 10.45
C ILE A 169 12.32 -7.97 11.56
N GLY A 170 11.78 -8.24 12.75
CA GLY A 170 12.57 -8.55 13.94
C GLY A 170 13.50 -7.39 14.38
N ASP A 171 14.51 -7.69 15.21
CA ASP A 171 15.23 -6.63 15.93
C ASP A 171 16.14 -5.73 15.06
N ASP A 172 16.77 -6.26 14.01
CA ASP A 172 17.84 -5.56 13.26
C ASP A 172 17.81 -5.87 11.74
N THR A 173 16.63 -6.15 11.18
CA THR A 173 16.48 -6.44 9.75
C THR A 173 15.37 -5.59 9.15
N LEU A 174 15.61 -5.07 7.95
CA LEU A 174 14.63 -4.36 7.14
C LEU A 174 14.23 -5.22 5.95
N LEU A 175 12.95 -5.43 5.74
CA LEU A 175 12.38 -5.91 4.48
C LEU A 175 12.26 -4.73 3.53
N VAL A 176 12.54 -4.92 2.25
CA VAL A 176 12.56 -3.81 1.28
C VAL A 176 12.06 -4.32 -0.06
N SER A 177 11.06 -3.64 -0.62
CA SER A 177 10.63 -3.87 -2.00
C SER A 177 11.44 -3.04 -2.99
N VAL A 178 11.99 -3.71 -3.99
CA VAL A 178 12.79 -3.13 -5.08
C VAL A 178 12.03 -3.34 -6.37
N ARG A 179 10.95 -2.56 -6.55
CA ARG A 179 9.94 -2.73 -7.60
C ARG A 179 10.53 -2.99 -8.98
N ASN A 180 11.42 -2.13 -9.47
CA ASN A 180 11.92 -2.27 -10.84
C ASN A 180 12.89 -3.43 -11.01
N PHE A 181 13.35 -4.08 -9.94
CA PHE A 181 14.21 -5.27 -10.00
C PHE A 181 13.44 -6.57 -9.69
N ASP A 182 12.12 -6.49 -9.57
CA ASP A 182 11.23 -7.63 -9.27
C ASP A 182 11.65 -8.41 -8.02
N GLN A 183 12.11 -7.68 -7.01
CA GLN A 183 12.79 -8.25 -5.85
C GLN A 183 12.30 -7.69 -4.54
N VAL A 184 12.10 -8.59 -3.58
CA VAL A 184 11.99 -8.27 -2.16
C VAL A 184 13.28 -8.73 -1.47
N ILE A 185 13.92 -7.86 -0.70
CA ILE A 185 15.20 -8.15 -0.03
C ILE A 185 15.12 -7.92 1.47
N ALA A 186 15.87 -8.72 2.23
CA ALA A 186 16.08 -8.46 3.66
C ALA A 186 17.49 -7.93 3.92
N ILE A 187 17.59 -6.74 4.51
CA ILE A 187 18.84 -6.04 4.83
C ILE A 187 19.09 -6.13 6.33
N ASP A 188 20.23 -6.71 6.71
CA ASP A 188 20.74 -6.63 8.07
C ASP A 188 21.26 -5.21 8.35
N ARG A 189 20.67 -4.49 9.32
CA ARG A 189 20.96 -3.07 9.57
C ARG A 189 22.40 -2.87 10.07
N SER A 190 22.88 -3.72 10.97
CA SER A 190 24.22 -3.59 11.57
C SER A 190 25.35 -3.88 10.57
N THR A 191 25.21 -4.91 9.73
CA THR A 191 26.25 -5.33 8.78
C THR A 191 26.05 -4.75 7.37
N LYS A 192 24.86 -4.23 7.05
CA LYS A 192 24.43 -3.78 5.72
C LYS A 192 24.42 -4.89 4.67
N ALA A 193 24.44 -6.15 5.11
CA ALA A 193 24.39 -7.31 4.23
C ALA A 193 22.94 -7.61 3.85
N VAL A 194 22.70 -7.90 2.57
CA VAL A 194 21.44 -8.49 2.12
C VAL A 194 21.46 -9.98 2.47
N LYS A 195 20.60 -10.38 3.42
CA LYS A 195 20.50 -11.72 4.02
C LYS A 195 19.88 -12.74 3.07
N TRP A 196 18.86 -12.32 2.35
CA TRP A 196 18.15 -13.11 1.35
C TRP A 196 17.41 -12.18 0.38
N THR A 197 17.02 -12.76 -0.75
CA THR A 197 16.25 -12.11 -1.82
C THR A 197 15.15 -13.08 -2.25
N LEU A 198 13.95 -12.57 -2.46
CA LEU A 198 12.82 -13.21 -3.14
C LEU A 198 12.67 -12.52 -4.51
N GLY A 199 12.49 -13.31 -5.57
CA GLY A 199 12.46 -12.79 -6.95
C GLY A 199 13.84 -12.54 -7.54
N ALA A 200 13.85 -12.12 -8.80
CA ALA A 200 15.04 -11.75 -9.56
C ALA A 200 14.64 -10.81 -10.70
N ASP A 201 15.57 -9.95 -11.11
CA ASP A 201 15.39 -8.98 -12.21
C ASP A 201 14.90 -9.67 -13.48
N ASP A 202 13.84 -9.14 -14.10
CA ASP A 202 13.15 -9.67 -15.29
C ASP A 202 12.50 -11.07 -15.10
N GLU A 203 12.43 -11.64 -13.88
CA GLU A 203 11.77 -12.92 -13.59
C GLU A 203 10.27 -12.72 -13.27
N HIS A 204 9.56 -12.11 -14.22
CA HIS A 204 8.15 -11.69 -14.06
C HIS A 204 7.16 -12.80 -13.69
N ASP A 205 7.53 -14.08 -13.86
CA ASP A 205 6.70 -15.20 -13.41
C ASP A 205 6.65 -15.33 -11.87
N VAL A 206 7.66 -14.79 -11.17
CA VAL A 206 7.79 -14.79 -9.70
C VAL A 206 7.21 -13.51 -9.10
N LEU A 207 7.72 -12.36 -9.50
CA LEU A 207 7.25 -11.02 -9.13
C LEU A 207 7.40 -10.11 -10.35
N ASN A 208 6.47 -9.17 -10.54
CA ASN A 208 6.54 -8.14 -11.56
C ASN A 208 6.11 -6.80 -10.97
N GLU A 209 7.11 -5.95 -10.70
CA GLU A 209 6.93 -4.59 -10.18
C GLU A 209 6.05 -4.51 -8.91
N GLN A 210 6.37 -5.34 -7.92
CA GLN A 210 5.62 -5.54 -6.69
C GLN A 210 5.64 -4.38 -5.68
N HIS A 211 4.70 -4.41 -4.73
CA HIS A 211 4.55 -3.44 -3.63
C HIS A 211 4.24 -4.13 -2.29
N ASN A 212 4.47 -3.39 -1.20
CA ASN A 212 4.13 -3.66 0.20
C ASN A 212 4.18 -5.15 0.58
N PRO A 213 5.38 -5.76 0.61
CA PRO A 213 5.56 -7.13 1.05
C PRO A 213 5.35 -7.29 2.57
N ASP A 214 4.24 -7.89 2.98
CA ASP A 214 3.95 -8.22 4.37
C ASP A 214 4.72 -9.48 4.85
N PHE A 215 5.47 -9.37 5.96
CA PHE A 215 6.27 -10.45 6.54
C PHE A 215 5.53 -11.20 7.64
N ILE A 216 5.37 -12.52 7.45
CA ILE A 216 4.74 -13.40 8.41
C ILE A 216 5.74 -14.46 8.88
N GLU A 217 6.00 -14.51 10.19
CA GLU A 217 6.73 -15.64 10.78
C GLU A 217 5.79 -16.84 10.92
N GLY A 218 5.93 -17.84 10.03
CA GLY A 218 5.14 -19.06 10.09
C GLY A 218 5.34 -19.81 11.41
N ALA A 219 4.36 -20.61 11.85
CA ALA A 219 4.45 -21.36 13.13
C ALA A 219 5.65 -22.33 13.25
N ASP A 220 6.30 -22.66 12.15
CA ASP A 220 7.53 -23.45 12.10
C ASP A 220 8.81 -22.61 12.02
N GLY A 221 8.70 -21.29 12.22
CA GLY A 221 9.77 -20.30 12.14
C GLY A 221 10.21 -19.96 10.72
N ARG A 222 9.46 -20.40 9.69
CA ARG A 222 9.79 -20.06 8.30
C ARG A 222 9.32 -18.65 7.96
N ALA A 223 10.27 -17.87 7.44
CA ALA A 223 9.98 -16.60 6.78
C ALA A 223 8.94 -16.82 5.67
N THR A 224 7.81 -16.15 5.77
CA THR A 224 6.78 -16.12 4.74
C THR A 224 6.53 -14.67 4.37
N VAL A 225 6.34 -14.39 3.08
CA VAL A 225 6.15 -13.05 2.56
C VAL A 225 4.90 -13.06 1.69
N LEU A 226 3.92 -12.26 2.05
CA LEU A 226 2.75 -11.93 1.23
C LEU A 226 3.11 -10.69 0.41
N VAL A 227 2.75 -10.66 -0.87
CA VAL A 227 3.18 -9.59 -1.78
C VAL A 227 2.06 -9.21 -2.72
N ALA A 228 1.81 -7.90 -2.85
CA ALA A 228 1.03 -7.35 -3.94
C ALA A 228 1.89 -7.34 -5.23
N ASP A 229 1.69 -8.34 -6.08
CA ASP A 229 2.43 -8.55 -7.32
C ASP A 229 1.74 -7.80 -8.47
N SER A 230 1.98 -6.48 -8.47
CA SER A 230 1.13 -5.49 -9.12
C SER A 230 0.93 -5.72 -10.62
N GLU A 231 1.99 -5.81 -11.42
CA GLU A 231 1.85 -5.93 -12.87
C GLU A 231 1.44 -7.35 -13.33
N ASN A 232 1.37 -8.30 -12.40
CA ASN A 232 0.77 -9.61 -12.63
C ASN A 232 -0.72 -9.67 -12.21
N ASP A 233 -1.30 -8.56 -11.74
CA ASP A 233 -2.69 -8.48 -11.30
C ASP A 233 -3.07 -9.56 -10.28
N ARG A 234 -2.16 -9.83 -9.33
CA ARG A 234 -2.32 -10.90 -8.34
C ARG A 234 -1.71 -10.53 -6.99
N VAL A 235 -2.14 -11.25 -5.95
CA VAL A 235 -1.46 -11.28 -4.65
C VAL A 235 -0.86 -12.68 -4.47
N VAL A 236 0.36 -12.77 -3.94
CA VAL A 236 1.09 -14.04 -3.81
C VAL A 236 1.71 -14.20 -2.44
N GLU A 237 1.71 -15.42 -1.92
CA GLU A 237 2.40 -15.78 -0.68
C GLU A 237 3.56 -16.72 -1.01
N TYR A 238 4.75 -16.39 -0.51
CA TYR A 238 5.96 -17.21 -0.63
C TYR A 238 6.47 -17.61 0.74
N SER A 239 6.73 -18.90 0.93
CA SER A 239 7.35 -19.42 2.15
C SER A 239 8.76 -19.91 1.88
N ARG A 240 9.70 -19.53 2.74
CA ARG A 240 11.10 -19.88 2.60
C ARG A 240 11.38 -21.28 3.15
N THR A 241 11.90 -22.15 2.30
CA THR A 241 12.31 -23.50 2.67
C THR A 241 13.58 -23.51 3.54
N ALA A 242 13.86 -24.64 4.20
CA ALA A 242 15.05 -24.80 5.03
C ALA A 242 16.38 -24.67 4.27
N ASP A 243 16.38 -24.98 2.96
CA ASP A 243 17.55 -24.83 2.09
C ASP A 243 17.70 -23.39 1.56
N GLY A 244 16.74 -22.51 1.87
CA GLY A 244 16.78 -21.08 1.55
C GLY A 244 16.05 -20.68 0.27
N GLU A 245 15.45 -21.64 -0.45
CA GLU A 245 14.62 -21.43 -1.64
C GLU A 245 13.23 -20.93 -1.27
N TRP A 246 12.57 -20.22 -2.20
CA TRP A 246 11.21 -19.74 -2.04
C TRP A 246 10.19 -20.64 -2.75
N GLU A 247 9.14 -21.00 -2.04
CA GLU A 247 8.01 -21.76 -2.55
C GLU A 247 6.76 -20.88 -2.55
N ARG A 248 6.12 -20.69 -3.71
CA ARG A 248 4.81 -20.01 -3.76
C ARG A 248 3.76 -20.91 -3.14
N THR A 249 3.27 -20.54 -1.96
CA THR A 249 2.29 -21.32 -1.20
C THR A 249 0.86 -20.97 -1.57
N TRP A 250 0.63 -19.76 -2.05
CA TRP A 250 -0.70 -19.28 -2.40
C TRP A 250 -0.64 -18.18 -3.45
N SER A 251 -1.72 -18.07 -4.22
CA SER A 251 -1.96 -16.91 -5.08
C SER A 251 -3.45 -16.57 -5.13
N LEU A 252 -3.76 -15.30 -5.32
CA LEU A 252 -5.09 -14.80 -5.63
C LEU A 252 -5.05 -14.00 -6.90
N SER A 253 -5.92 -14.34 -7.86
CA SER A 253 -6.04 -13.63 -9.14
C SER A 253 -7.49 -13.63 -9.63
N GLY A 254 -7.78 -12.91 -10.72
CA GLY A 254 -9.12 -12.84 -11.29
C GLY A 254 -10.03 -11.86 -10.55
N GLY A 255 -11.35 -11.95 -10.74
CA GLY A 255 -12.30 -11.03 -10.10
C GLY A 255 -12.13 -9.54 -10.46
N GLY A 256 -11.38 -9.23 -11.52
CA GLY A 256 -11.04 -7.85 -11.90
C GLY A 256 -9.99 -7.18 -11.00
N LEU A 257 -9.23 -7.95 -10.22
CA LEU A 257 -8.02 -7.45 -9.55
C LEU A 257 -7.08 -6.82 -10.58
N HIS A 258 -6.56 -5.62 -10.32
CA HIS A 258 -5.80 -4.85 -11.31
C HIS A 258 -4.80 -3.91 -10.62
N GLU A 259 -3.51 -4.23 -10.74
CA GLU A 259 -2.41 -3.61 -10.01
C GLU A 259 -2.65 -3.45 -8.51
N PRO A 260 -2.78 -4.54 -7.73
CA PRO A 260 -2.79 -4.40 -6.27
C PRO A 260 -1.51 -3.70 -5.79
N ARG A 261 -1.65 -2.81 -4.81
CA ARG A 261 -0.54 -2.06 -4.21
C ARG A 261 -0.18 -2.50 -2.81
N ASP A 262 -1.14 -3.07 -2.13
CA ASP A 262 -0.95 -3.48 -0.76
C ASP A 262 -1.81 -4.70 -0.47
N ALA A 263 -1.30 -5.59 0.37
CA ALA A 263 -1.92 -6.85 0.73
C ALA A 263 -1.48 -7.32 2.12
N ASP A 264 -2.43 -7.33 3.05
CA ASP A 264 -2.20 -7.55 4.48
C ASP A 264 -2.92 -8.81 4.98
N ARG A 265 -2.22 -9.66 5.73
CA ARG A 265 -2.82 -10.84 6.35
C ARG A 265 -3.54 -10.53 7.67
N LEU A 266 -4.85 -10.38 7.64
CA LEU A 266 -5.62 -10.13 8.86
C LEU A 266 -5.61 -11.32 9.85
N PRO A 267 -5.79 -11.08 11.17
CA PRO A 267 -5.78 -12.12 12.20
C PRO A 267 -6.80 -13.26 12.01
N ASN A 268 -7.90 -12.99 11.31
CA ASN A 268 -8.92 -14.00 10.97
C ASN A 268 -8.48 -14.92 9.81
N GLY A 269 -7.33 -14.68 9.19
CA GLY A 269 -6.78 -15.40 8.05
C GLY A 269 -7.17 -14.82 6.69
N ASN A 270 -8.07 -13.84 6.65
CA ASN A 270 -8.43 -13.11 5.43
C ASN A 270 -7.28 -12.20 4.99
N THR A 271 -7.32 -11.77 3.74
CA THR A 271 -6.36 -10.80 3.20
C THR A 271 -7.09 -9.51 2.85
N LEU A 272 -6.64 -8.39 3.43
CA LEU A 272 -7.03 -7.05 3.02
C LEU A 272 -6.18 -6.66 1.81
N VAL A 273 -6.79 -6.12 0.76
CA VAL A 273 -6.09 -5.82 -0.50
C VAL A 273 -6.46 -4.44 -1.00
N THR A 274 -5.45 -3.64 -1.31
CA THR A 274 -5.60 -2.35 -1.98
C THR A 274 -5.45 -2.53 -3.49
N ASP A 275 -6.58 -2.53 -4.21
CA ASP A 275 -6.68 -2.78 -5.65
C ASP A 275 -6.65 -1.45 -6.43
N ARG A 276 -5.43 -0.91 -6.66
CA ARG A 276 -5.21 0.46 -7.13
C ARG A 276 -5.97 0.80 -8.40
N ARG A 277 -5.81 -0.01 -9.45
CA ARG A 277 -6.51 0.19 -10.74
C ARG A 277 -7.86 -0.51 -10.79
N GLY A 278 -8.17 -1.39 -9.85
CA GLY A 278 -9.54 -1.82 -9.58
C GLY A 278 -10.39 -0.74 -8.90
N HIS A 279 -9.77 0.29 -8.30
CA HIS A 279 -10.43 1.40 -7.61
C HIS A 279 -11.28 0.95 -6.42
N ARG A 280 -10.73 0.05 -5.61
CA ARG A 280 -11.37 -0.49 -4.42
C ARG A 280 -10.35 -0.94 -3.38
N VAL A 281 -10.82 -1.09 -2.15
CA VAL A 281 -10.16 -1.88 -1.11
C VAL A 281 -11.11 -3.00 -0.74
N LEU A 282 -10.58 -4.20 -0.54
CA LEU A 282 -11.39 -5.41 -0.34
C LEU A 282 -10.77 -6.36 0.67
N GLU A 283 -11.60 -7.14 1.37
CA GLU A 283 -11.18 -8.24 2.23
C GLU A 283 -11.61 -9.57 1.60
N VAL A 284 -10.65 -10.49 1.42
CA VAL A 284 -10.87 -11.81 0.83
C VAL A 284 -10.63 -12.91 1.83
N THR A 285 -11.43 -13.96 1.78
CA THR A 285 -11.16 -15.18 2.53
C THR A 285 -9.95 -15.94 1.97
N PRO A 286 -9.34 -16.87 2.74
CA PRO A 286 -8.28 -17.75 2.24
C PRO A 286 -8.56 -18.48 0.92
N ARG A 287 -9.86 -18.65 0.59
CA ARG A 287 -10.34 -19.33 -0.63
C ARG A 287 -10.79 -18.37 -1.74
N GLY A 288 -10.48 -17.09 -1.61
CA GLY A 288 -10.71 -16.07 -2.64
C GLY A 288 -12.13 -15.51 -2.69
N GLU A 289 -12.97 -15.73 -1.68
CA GLU A 289 -14.29 -15.08 -1.63
C GLU A 289 -14.16 -13.66 -1.03
N VAL A 290 -14.64 -12.64 -1.75
CA VAL A 290 -14.74 -11.26 -1.26
C VAL A 290 -15.87 -11.15 -0.24
N VAL A 291 -15.54 -10.74 0.99
CA VAL A 291 -16.50 -10.60 2.11
C VAL A 291 -16.73 -9.16 2.52
N TRP A 292 -15.83 -8.26 2.15
CA TRP A 292 -15.97 -6.82 2.35
C TRP A 292 -15.30 -6.07 1.21
N GLU A 293 -15.89 -4.96 0.77
CA GLU A 293 -15.42 -4.17 -0.36
C GLU A 293 -15.97 -2.75 -0.30
N VAL A 294 -15.09 -1.76 -0.47
CA VAL A 294 -15.42 -0.35 -0.64
C VAL A 294 -14.77 0.18 -1.92
N TYR A 295 -15.41 1.16 -2.55
CA TYR A 295 -14.88 1.84 -3.73
C TYR A 295 -14.00 3.01 -3.31
N THR A 296 -12.91 3.22 -4.04
CA THR A 296 -11.92 4.24 -3.72
C THR A 296 -11.49 5.01 -4.98
N PRO A 297 -11.61 6.35 -4.99
CA PRO A 297 -11.24 7.20 -6.13
C PRO A 297 -10.00 8.05 -5.82
N TRP A 298 -8.97 8.16 -6.63
CA TRP A 298 -8.46 7.23 -7.61
C TRP A 298 -7.07 6.84 -7.10
N GLN A 299 -6.64 5.61 -7.40
CA GLN A 299 -5.36 5.09 -6.93
C GLN A 299 -5.33 5.01 -5.38
N PRO A 300 -6.18 4.17 -4.73
CA PRO A 300 -5.87 3.81 -3.35
C PRO A 300 -4.44 3.22 -3.31
N TYR A 301 -3.70 3.54 -2.27
CA TYR A 301 -2.29 3.19 -2.19
C TYR A 301 -2.04 2.13 -1.13
N ASP A 302 -2.55 2.39 0.07
CA ASP A 302 -2.31 1.59 1.27
C ASP A 302 -3.60 1.48 2.11
N ALA A 303 -3.76 0.41 2.88
CA ALA A 303 -4.94 0.22 3.71
C ALA A 303 -4.70 -0.59 4.98
N GLU A 304 -4.98 0.02 6.13
CA GLU A 304 -4.74 -0.58 7.44
C GLU A 304 -6.01 -0.90 8.24
N ARG A 305 -6.00 -2.02 8.96
CA ARG A 305 -7.11 -2.38 9.86
C ARG A 305 -6.86 -1.85 11.26
N VAL A 306 -7.78 -1.05 11.77
CA VAL A 306 -7.67 -0.56 13.15
C VAL A 306 -7.66 -1.73 14.14
N GLY A 307 -6.64 -1.78 14.99
CA GLY A 307 -6.48 -2.80 16.02
C GLY A 307 -5.73 -4.06 15.58
N THR A 308 -5.19 -4.09 14.36
CA THR A 308 -4.16 -5.08 13.97
C THR A 308 -2.76 -4.54 14.30
N ALA A 309 -1.78 -5.45 14.36
CA ALA A 309 -0.37 -5.06 14.42
C ALA A 309 0.09 -4.56 13.03
N ARG A 310 1.19 -3.79 12.99
CA ARG A 310 1.73 -3.10 11.81
C ARG A 310 2.17 -3.97 10.62
N GLY A 311 2.28 -5.26 10.82
CA GLY A 311 2.62 -6.21 9.76
C GLY A 311 1.60 -7.33 9.73
N SER A 312 0.33 -7.00 10.00
CA SER A 312 -0.81 -7.91 9.84
C SER A 312 -0.48 -9.36 10.25
N ASP A 313 -0.31 -9.59 11.57
CA ASP A 313 0.16 -10.84 12.21
C ASP A 313 -0.79 -12.05 12.07
N GLY A 314 -1.61 -12.13 11.02
CA GLY A 314 -2.47 -13.26 10.77
C GLY A 314 -1.73 -14.51 10.31
N PRO A 315 -2.43 -15.66 10.26
CA PRO A 315 -1.80 -16.93 9.90
C PRO A 315 -1.49 -17.01 8.40
N THR A 316 -0.37 -17.65 8.06
CA THR A 316 -0.03 -18.05 6.68
C THR A 316 -1.11 -18.94 6.06
N MET A 317 -1.21 -18.96 4.73
CA MET A 317 -2.17 -19.84 4.02
C MET A 317 -1.92 -21.32 4.31
N ARG A 318 -0.68 -21.70 4.59
CA ARG A 318 -0.35 -23.04 5.05
C ARG A 318 -0.96 -23.37 6.41
N GLN A 319 -0.93 -22.45 7.38
CA GLN A 319 -1.51 -22.66 8.71
C GLN A 319 -3.04 -22.83 8.64
N VAL A 320 -3.71 -22.11 7.75
CA VAL A 320 -5.17 -22.24 7.54
C VAL A 320 -5.53 -23.32 6.51
N GLY A 321 -4.54 -24.04 5.96
CA GLY A 321 -4.75 -25.15 5.03
C GLY A 321 -5.37 -24.72 3.70
N ALA A 322 -5.05 -23.53 3.22
CA ALA A 322 -5.60 -22.91 2.02
C ALA A 322 -4.59 -22.74 0.88
N GLU A 323 -3.47 -23.46 0.90
CA GLU A 323 -2.44 -23.40 -0.15
C GLU A 323 -2.99 -23.67 -1.57
N GLY A 324 -2.29 -23.11 -2.55
CA GLY A 324 -2.59 -23.21 -3.97
C GLY A 324 -3.22 -21.96 -4.58
N ASP A 325 -3.43 -21.99 -5.88
CA ASP A 325 -3.97 -20.86 -6.63
C ASP A 325 -5.48 -20.70 -6.38
N GLN A 326 -5.89 -19.50 -5.98
CA GLN A 326 -7.27 -19.10 -5.79
C GLN A 326 -7.70 -18.12 -6.88
N THR A 327 -8.94 -18.26 -7.32
CA THR A 327 -9.58 -17.25 -8.18
C THR A 327 -10.55 -16.45 -7.33
N MET A 328 -10.47 -15.12 -7.43
CA MET A 328 -11.36 -14.23 -6.69
C MET A 328 -12.81 -14.39 -7.15
N THR A 329 -13.72 -14.54 -6.19
CA THR A 329 -15.16 -14.71 -6.37
C THR A 329 -15.94 -13.79 -5.43
N GLY A 330 -17.24 -13.60 -5.68
CA GLY A 330 -18.03 -12.60 -4.94
C GLY A 330 -17.78 -11.21 -5.51
N GLY A 331 -17.85 -10.16 -4.67
CA GLY A 331 -17.58 -8.78 -5.07
C GLY A 331 -18.73 -8.09 -5.82
N THR A 332 -18.67 -6.77 -5.90
CA THR A 332 -19.65 -5.94 -6.60
C THR A 332 -19.03 -5.35 -7.85
N SER A 333 -19.71 -5.50 -8.99
CA SER A 333 -19.30 -4.80 -10.21
C SER A 333 -19.80 -3.35 -10.17
N PHE A 334 -18.90 -2.41 -10.46
CA PHE A 334 -19.19 -0.97 -10.55
C PHE A 334 -18.58 -0.39 -11.83
N ASP A 335 -18.95 0.84 -12.16
CA ASP A 335 -18.48 1.57 -13.33
C ASP A 335 -17.81 2.89 -12.93
N THR A 336 -17.28 3.61 -13.92
CA THR A 336 -16.63 4.91 -13.72
C THR A 336 -17.54 5.91 -13.01
N ALA A 337 -18.86 5.89 -13.26
CA ALA A 337 -19.80 6.82 -12.66
C ALA A 337 -19.94 6.58 -11.15
N ALA A 338 -19.87 5.31 -10.70
CA ALA A 338 -19.84 4.99 -9.28
C ALA A 338 -18.58 5.52 -8.58
N ILE A 339 -17.41 5.41 -9.24
CA ILE A 339 -16.15 5.94 -8.71
C ILE A 339 -16.15 7.47 -8.67
N GLU A 340 -16.70 8.12 -9.70
CA GLU A 340 -16.87 9.58 -9.72
C GLU A 340 -17.81 10.06 -8.62
N ALA A 341 -18.95 9.38 -8.43
CA ALA A 341 -19.86 9.70 -7.33
C ALA A 341 -19.21 9.48 -5.96
N CYS A 342 -18.36 8.46 -5.83
CA CYS A 342 -17.55 8.26 -4.63
C CYS A 342 -16.57 9.41 -4.41
N TYR A 343 -15.88 9.88 -5.45
CA TYR A 343 -14.93 10.99 -5.35
C TYR A 343 -15.60 12.28 -4.91
N GLU A 344 -16.73 12.62 -5.54
CA GLU A 344 -17.54 13.79 -5.17
C GLU A 344 -18.04 13.69 -3.73
N TYR A 345 -18.40 12.49 -3.28
CA TYR A 345 -18.82 12.27 -1.90
C TYR A 345 -17.66 12.48 -0.92
N LEU A 346 -16.52 11.79 -1.11
CA LEU A 346 -15.38 11.86 -0.19
C LEU A 346 -14.83 13.29 -0.08
N THR A 347 -14.68 13.99 -1.21
CA THR A 347 -14.19 15.38 -1.22
C THR A 347 -15.18 16.40 -0.63
N GLY A 348 -16.43 16.01 -0.40
CA GLY A 348 -17.45 16.81 0.28
C GLY A 348 -17.65 16.49 1.76
N VAL A 349 -16.94 15.51 2.32
CA VAL A 349 -17.01 15.16 3.75
C VAL A 349 -16.16 16.14 4.57
N GLU A 350 -16.79 16.81 5.55
CA GLU A 350 -16.13 17.74 6.51
C GLU A 350 -15.98 17.11 7.90
N ARG A 351 -15.76 15.79 7.97
CA ARG A 351 -15.55 15.06 9.22
C ARG A 351 -14.11 14.60 9.27
N ASP A 352 -13.32 15.23 10.12
CA ASP A 352 -11.88 14.95 10.22
C ASP A 352 -11.59 13.71 11.07
N ARG A 353 -12.52 13.24 11.89
CA ARG A 353 -12.31 11.99 12.64
C ARG A 353 -12.22 10.78 11.72
N LEU A 354 -11.06 10.13 11.69
CA LEU A 354 -10.83 8.92 10.90
C LEU A 354 -11.25 7.65 11.64
N VAL A 355 -11.07 7.60 12.97
CA VAL A 355 -11.35 6.42 13.78
C VAL A 355 -12.35 6.74 14.90
N PRO A 356 -13.40 5.91 15.11
CA PRO A 356 -14.33 6.06 16.24
C PRO A 356 -13.62 5.97 17.60
N GLU A 357 -14.16 6.69 18.59
CA GLU A 357 -13.55 6.84 19.92
C GLU A 357 -13.39 5.50 20.68
N ASP A 358 -14.28 4.55 20.41
CA ASP A 358 -14.32 3.21 20.99
C ASP A 358 -13.42 2.20 20.24
N GLU A 359 -12.83 2.60 19.12
CA GLU A 359 -11.89 1.79 18.33
C GLU A 359 -10.44 2.29 18.43
N LEU A 360 -10.20 3.43 19.09
CA LEU A 360 -8.86 3.98 19.29
C LEU A 360 -7.99 3.04 20.13
N TRP A 361 -6.76 2.82 19.69
CA TRP A 361 -5.74 2.04 20.40
C TRP A 361 -4.84 2.95 21.25
N GLY A 362 -4.07 2.38 22.19
CA GLY A 362 -2.89 3.05 22.72
C GLY A 362 -2.94 3.75 24.09
N THR A 363 -3.78 3.36 25.06
CA THR A 363 -3.62 3.88 26.45
C THR A 363 -2.47 3.22 27.24
N GLY A 364 -1.33 3.00 26.59
CA GLY A 364 -0.05 2.64 27.23
C GLY A 364 0.36 1.18 27.09
N GLY A 365 1.25 0.93 26.14
CA GLY A 365 2.13 -0.24 26.08
C GLY A 365 1.45 -1.50 25.52
N GLU A 366 2.07 -2.04 24.47
CA GLU A 366 1.67 -3.23 23.71
C GLU A 366 0.55 -2.96 22.70
N LEU A 367 0.92 -2.99 21.40
CA LEU A 367 0.00 -3.37 20.32
C LEU A 367 -0.70 -4.64 20.81
N GLY A 368 -2.03 -4.63 20.88
CA GLY A 368 -2.78 -5.64 21.62
C GLY A 368 -2.40 -7.06 21.20
N ASP A 369 -2.15 -7.93 22.18
CA ASP A 369 -2.06 -9.38 21.97
C ASP A 369 -3.34 -9.81 21.25
N ALA A 370 -3.23 -10.06 19.95
CA ALA A 370 -4.34 -10.44 19.08
C ALA A 370 -5.03 -11.63 19.75
N GLY A 371 -6.21 -11.37 20.31
CA GLY A 371 -6.89 -12.32 21.16
C GLY A 371 -6.99 -13.65 20.44
N THR A 372 -6.35 -14.69 21.00
CA THR A 372 -6.33 -16.06 20.46
C THR A 372 -7.68 -16.48 19.91
N VAL A 373 -7.89 -16.32 18.60
CA VAL A 373 -9.01 -16.92 17.91
C VAL A 373 -8.65 -18.39 17.80
N THR A 374 -9.28 -19.19 18.67
CA THR A 374 -9.24 -20.64 18.53
C THR A 374 -9.81 -20.96 17.15
N PRO A 375 -9.09 -21.65 16.25
CA PRO A 375 -9.63 -22.02 14.95
C PRO A 375 -10.98 -22.71 15.16
N GLY A 376 -12.04 -22.09 14.65
CA GLY A 376 -13.39 -22.63 14.70
C GLY A 376 -13.36 -24.06 14.18
N GLY A 377 -13.80 -24.99 15.03
CA GLY A 377 -13.56 -26.42 14.86
C GLY A 377 -14.05 -26.99 13.54
N ALA A 378 -13.33 -28.03 13.11
CA ALA A 378 -13.66 -28.94 12.02
C ALA A 378 -15.17 -29.18 11.88
N GLY A 379 -15.78 -28.53 10.89
CA GLY A 379 -17.08 -28.88 10.35
C GLY A 379 -16.92 -30.08 9.42
N ALA A 380 -17.58 -31.16 9.80
CA ALA A 380 -17.44 -32.52 9.28
C ALA A 380 -17.59 -32.70 7.76
N ASP A 381 -16.89 -33.74 7.31
CA ASP A 381 -17.03 -34.49 6.07
C ASP A 381 -18.44 -34.47 5.45
N GLY A 382 -18.49 -33.98 4.21
CA GLY A 382 -19.59 -34.21 3.28
C GLY A 382 -19.04 -34.69 1.95
N ASP A 383 -18.85 -36.00 1.82
CA ASP A 383 -18.69 -36.67 0.53
C ASP A 383 -19.79 -36.21 -0.43
N SER A 384 -19.42 -35.50 -1.49
CA SER A 384 -20.22 -35.40 -2.71
C SER A 384 -19.34 -35.65 -3.91
N ALA A 385 -19.49 -36.85 -4.44
CA ALA A 385 -19.00 -37.27 -5.74
C ALA A 385 -19.31 -36.24 -6.84
N GLY A 386 -18.41 -36.19 -7.81
CA GLY A 386 -18.36 -35.17 -8.84
C GLY A 386 -19.65 -34.99 -9.65
N ASN A 387 -19.80 -33.77 -10.13
CA ASN A 387 -20.48 -33.51 -11.37
C ASN A 387 -19.80 -32.31 -12.04
N ASP A 388 -19.08 -32.60 -13.13
CA ASP A 388 -18.63 -31.61 -14.09
C ASP A 388 -19.87 -30.84 -14.58
N GLY A 389 -19.84 -29.54 -14.35
CA GLY A 389 -20.96 -28.65 -14.61
C GLY A 389 -20.48 -27.21 -14.69
N ASP A 390 -19.64 -26.97 -15.69
CA ASP A 390 -19.40 -25.65 -16.28
C ASP A 390 -20.73 -24.86 -16.40
N ALA A 391 -20.81 -23.79 -15.63
CA ALA A 391 -21.63 -22.63 -15.87
C ALA A 391 -21.08 -21.49 -15.00
N GLY A 392 -19.80 -21.16 -15.21
CA GLY A 392 -19.27 -19.87 -14.79
C GLY A 392 -20.04 -18.81 -15.55
N THR A 393 -20.97 -18.12 -14.88
CA THR A 393 -21.47 -16.86 -15.43
C THR A 393 -20.32 -15.87 -15.28
N ASP A 394 -19.51 -15.75 -16.32
CA ASP A 394 -18.58 -14.64 -16.55
C ASP A 394 -19.35 -13.32 -16.41
N ARG A 395 -19.48 -12.83 -15.19
CA ARG A 395 -19.79 -11.42 -14.96
C ARG A 395 -18.52 -10.70 -15.36
N ALA A 396 -18.56 -10.04 -16.51
CA ALA A 396 -17.50 -9.15 -16.95
C ALA A 396 -17.27 -8.11 -15.85
N TRP A 397 -16.20 -8.30 -15.09
CA TRP A 397 -15.68 -7.29 -14.19
C TRP A 397 -15.29 -6.10 -15.06
N THR A 398 -15.95 -4.96 -14.83
CA THR A 398 -15.60 -3.72 -15.50
C THR A 398 -14.32 -3.20 -14.87
N THR A 399 -13.18 -3.46 -15.50
CA THR A 399 -12.01 -2.60 -15.36
C THR A 399 -12.42 -1.21 -15.87
N VAL A 400 -12.41 -0.20 -15.01
CA VAL A 400 -12.60 1.19 -15.44
C VAL A 400 -11.57 1.46 -16.57
N PRO A 401 -11.97 2.03 -17.72
CA PRO A 401 -11.08 2.16 -18.87
C PRO A 401 -9.73 2.81 -18.51
N ASP A 402 -8.68 2.24 -19.11
CA ASP A 402 -7.24 2.54 -19.03
C ASP A 402 -6.85 3.97 -19.46
N GLU A 403 -7.76 4.94 -19.37
CA GLU A 403 -7.45 6.36 -19.57
C GLU A 403 -7.02 7.04 -18.26
N SER A 404 -7.04 6.32 -17.12
CA SER A 404 -6.59 6.79 -15.80
C SER A 404 -5.08 6.71 -15.56
N ILE A 405 -4.31 6.25 -16.56
CA ILE A 405 -2.86 6.00 -16.47
C ILE A 405 -2.07 7.28 -16.21
N VAL A 406 -1.14 7.19 -15.26
CA VAL A 406 0.20 7.74 -15.40
C VAL A 406 1.17 6.74 -14.75
N GLU A 407 2.20 6.32 -15.48
CA GLU A 407 3.50 5.98 -14.86
C GLU A 407 3.94 7.28 -14.20
N THR A 408 3.81 7.41 -12.88
CA THR A 408 4.23 8.63 -12.18
C THR A 408 5.71 8.81 -12.48
N PRO A 409 6.11 9.75 -13.37
CA PRO A 409 7.52 9.98 -13.57
C PRO A 409 8.00 10.50 -12.23
N GLY A 410 9.04 9.89 -11.66
CA GLY A 410 9.78 10.48 -10.53
C GLY A 410 9.96 11.97 -10.83
N LEU A 411 9.76 12.82 -9.81
CA LEU A 411 9.50 14.27 -9.83
C LEU A 411 10.45 15.12 -10.72
N GLY A 412 10.46 14.84 -12.01
CA GLY A 412 11.03 15.69 -13.05
C GLY A 412 10.01 16.77 -13.31
N VAL A 413 10.20 17.91 -12.65
CA VAL A 413 9.54 19.22 -12.85
C VAL A 413 8.47 19.17 -13.96
N PRO A 414 7.16 19.17 -13.65
CA PRO A 414 6.15 19.08 -14.68
C PRO A 414 6.32 20.22 -15.68
N ALA A 415 6.23 19.87 -16.97
CA ALA A 415 6.31 20.80 -18.10
C ALA A 415 5.33 22.00 -17.98
N ALA A 416 4.37 21.96 -17.05
CA ALA A 416 3.47 23.05 -16.70
C ALA A 416 4.17 24.37 -16.32
N LEU A 417 5.40 24.34 -15.80
CA LEU A 417 6.16 25.57 -15.51
C LEU A 417 6.68 26.30 -16.78
N THR A 418 6.76 25.61 -17.93
CA THR A 418 7.16 26.26 -19.18
C THR A 418 6.04 27.11 -19.80
N ALA A 419 4.78 26.79 -19.53
CA ALA A 419 3.63 27.57 -20.02
C ALA A 419 3.50 28.92 -19.31
N LEU A 420 3.82 28.99 -18.01
CA LEU A 420 3.76 30.25 -17.26
C LEU A 420 4.87 31.24 -17.67
N ALA A 421 6.08 30.73 -17.97
CA ALA A 421 7.18 31.54 -18.47
C ALA A 421 6.92 32.10 -19.89
N ALA A 422 6.26 31.31 -20.76
CA ALA A 422 5.89 31.76 -22.10
C ALA A 422 4.78 32.83 -22.07
N ALA A 423 3.82 32.73 -21.15
CA ALA A 423 2.76 33.72 -20.98
C ALA A 423 3.28 35.08 -20.46
N VAL A 424 4.25 35.07 -19.53
CA VAL A 424 4.88 36.29 -19.02
C VAL A 424 5.77 36.95 -20.09
N ALA A 425 6.46 36.17 -20.92
CA ALA A 425 7.25 36.70 -22.04
C ALA A 425 6.38 37.33 -23.14
N LEU A 426 5.20 36.77 -23.45
CA LEU A 426 4.27 37.36 -24.42
C LEU A 426 3.62 38.65 -23.88
N ALA A 427 3.26 38.70 -22.60
CA ALA A 427 2.67 39.89 -21.99
C ALA A 427 3.66 41.08 -21.95
N ALA A 428 4.95 40.81 -21.72
CA ALA A 428 6.00 41.85 -21.76
C ALA A 428 6.24 42.39 -23.19
N LEU A 429 6.11 41.56 -24.23
CA LEU A 429 6.28 41.97 -25.63
C LEU A 429 5.10 42.81 -26.16
N VAL A 430 3.87 42.60 -25.65
CA VAL A 430 2.71 43.43 -26.02
C VAL A 430 2.73 44.80 -25.31
N ALA A 431 3.29 44.89 -24.10
CA ALA A 431 3.38 46.15 -23.36
C ALA A 431 4.42 47.14 -23.93
N VAL A 432 5.45 46.67 -24.63
CA VAL A 432 6.50 47.53 -25.22
C VAL A 432 6.07 48.15 -26.56
N ARG A 433 5.02 47.64 -27.22
CA ARG A 433 4.57 48.14 -28.54
C ARG A 433 3.47 49.21 -28.51
N ARG A 434 3.11 49.76 -27.34
CA ARG A 434 2.17 50.88 -27.23
C ARG A 434 2.74 52.03 -26.41
N ARG A 435 3.58 52.85 -27.05
CA ARG A 435 3.66 54.29 -26.77
C ARG A 435 3.78 55.04 -28.10
N PRO A 436 2.96 56.07 -28.36
CA PRO A 436 3.03 56.91 -29.56
C PRO A 436 4.30 57.77 -29.60
#